data_AF-A0A8X6KCP4-F1
#
_entry.id   AF-A0A8X6KCP4-F1
#
_cell.length_a   1.000
_cell.length_b   1.000
_cell.length_c   1.000
_cell.angle_alpha   90.00
_cell.angle_beta   90.00
_cell.angle_gamma   90.00
#
_symmetry.space_group_name_H-M   'P 1'
#
loop_
_entity.id
_entity.type
_entity.pdbx_description
1 polymer ?
#
loop_
_entity_poly.entity_id
_entity_poly.type
_entity_poly.pdbx_seq_one_letter_code
_entity_poly.pdbx_strand_id
1 'polypeptide(L)'
;FLPESPRWLVSREKFTEATDVLMRIAKANEKTIDRETLLAKVKILGDRIQKEKETVSNSPMDLIRHPYLRKKFLIVTYCWVANDLAYYGLQYNLPNLDGNPFFTFFVLSIVEFPGLFSIWYLMEKWGRRWSSASFLGLAGLACLVVAVIPDGKHYIATFFYIFTEL
;
A
#
# COMPACT_ATOMS: atom_id res chain seq x y z
N PHE A 1 7.03 7.25 24.34
CA PHE A 1 5.90 8.04 23.81
C PHE A 1 6.13 8.27 22.32
N LEU A 2 5.19 7.84 21.47
CA LEU A 2 5.22 8.10 20.03
C LEU A 2 4.62 9.50 19.80
N PRO A 3 5.32 10.44 19.15
CA PRO A 3 4.75 11.74 18.84
C PRO A 3 3.63 11.60 17.80
N GLU A 4 2.61 12.48 17.88
CA GLU A 4 1.59 12.56 16.85
C GLU A 4 2.15 13.02 15.51
N SER A 5 1.44 12.71 14.43
CA SER A 5 1.87 13.07 13.08
C SER A 5 2.00 14.60 12.93
N PRO A 6 3.16 15.13 12.48
CA PRO A 6 3.33 16.57 12.24
C PRO A 6 2.25 17.15 11.34
N ARG A 7 1.78 16.38 10.36
CA ARG A 7 0.72 16.81 9.43
C ARG A 7 -0.63 17.01 10.15
N TRP A 8 -0.93 16.18 11.14
CA TRP A 8 -2.14 16.32 11.95
C TRP A 8 -2.07 17.52 12.90
N LEU A 9 -0.90 17.75 13.51
CA LEU A 9 -0.68 18.92 14.36
C LEU A 9 -0.84 20.23 13.56
N VAL A 10 -0.37 20.27 12.31
CA VAL A 10 -0.58 21.41 11.40
C VAL A 10 -2.05 21.63 11.07
N SER A 11 -2.85 20.57 10.85
CA SER A 11 -4.29 20.71 10.57
C SER A 11 -5.14 21.09 11.79
N ARG A 12 -4.54 21.04 12.99
CA ARG A 12 -5.13 21.49 14.26
C ARG A 12 -4.57 22.84 14.71
N GLU A 13 -3.83 23.53 13.84
CA GLU A 13 -3.20 24.84 14.12
C GLU A 13 -2.16 24.80 15.26
N LYS A 14 -1.71 23.60 15.65
CA LYS A 14 -0.69 23.37 16.69
C LYS A 14 0.71 23.44 16.08
N PHE A 15 1.08 24.60 15.56
CA PHE A 15 2.33 24.78 14.79
C PHE A 15 3.60 24.61 15.62
N THR A 16 3.57 24.97 16.91
CA THR A 16 4.71 24.83 17.83
C THR A 16 5.01 23.36 18.13
N GLU A 17 3.99 22.59 18.50
CA GLU A 17 4.10 21.13 18.70
C GLU A 17 4.57 20.42 17.43
N ALA A 18 4.01 20.79 16.26
CA ALA A 18 4.44 20.24 14.97
C ALA A 18 5.93 20.50 14.69
N THR A 19 6.40 21.72 14.98
CA THR A 19 7.80 22.11 14.81
C THR A 19 8.71 21.32 15.75
N ASP A 20 8.30 21.09 16.99
CA ASP A 20 9.09 20.32 17.96
C ASP A 20 9.24 18.85 17.55
N VAL A 21 8.18 18.24 17.02
CA VAL A 21 8.25 16.88 16.45
C VAL A 21 9.18 16.85 15.24
N LEU A 22 9.08 17.83 14.33
CA LEU A 22 9.94 17.91 13.15
C LEU A 22 11.41 18.18 13.51
N MET A 23 11.69 18.96 14.55
CA MET A 23 13.05 19.18 15.06
C MET A 23 13.65 17.90 15.64
N ARG A 24 12.87 17.09 16.35
CA ARG A 24 13.31 15.77 16.82
C ARG A 24 13.64 14.84 15.65
N ILE A 25 12.79 14.83 14.62
CA ILE A 25 13.02 14.06 13.39
C ILE A 25 14.27 14.56 12.65
N ALA A 26 14.47 15.88 12.56
CA ALA A 26 15.64 16.47 11.91
C ALA A 26 16.94 16.11 12.65
N LYS A 27 16.92 16.15 13.99
CA LYS A 27 18.04 15.71 14.83
C LYS A 27 18.38 14.23 14.64
N ALA A 28 17.36 13.37 14.53
CA ALA A 28 17.55 11.94 14.25
C ALA A 28 18.10 11.68 12.84
N ASN A 29 17.82 12.57 11.89
CA ASN A 29 18.33 12.51 10.52
C ASN A 29 19.61 13.35 10.30
N GLU A 30 20.27 13.79 11.38
CA GLU A 30 21.51 14.60 11.34
C GLU A 30 21.41 15.88 10.49
N LYS A 31 20.20 16.46 10.36
CA LYS A 31 19.99 17.73 9.64
C LYS A 31 19.92 18.90 10.61
N THR A 32 20.80 19.88 10.42
CA THR A 32 20.74 21.16 11.10
C THR A 32 19.72 22.06 10.42
N ILE A 33 18.53 22.15 11.01
CA ILE A 33 17.46 23.04 10.56
C ILE A 33 17.25 24.09 11.64
N ASP A 34 17.21 25.34 11.24
CA ASP A 34 16.87 26.43 12.15
C ASP A 34 15.37 26.37 12.52
N ARG A 35 15.08 26.54 13.81
CA ARG A 35 13.73 26.38 14.35
C ARG A 35 12.79 27.46 13.84
N GLU A 36 13.27 28.69 13.66
CA GLU A 36 12.45 29.82 13.22
C GLU A 36 12.06 29.66 11.75
N THR A 37 13.01 29.29 10.89
CA THR A 37 12.72 29.00 9.47
C THR A 37 11.77 27.82 9.29
N LEU A 38 11.88 26.78 10.13
CA LEU A 38 10.96 25.64 10.09
C LEU A 38 9.55 26.04 10.54
N LEU A 39 9.43 26.80 11.62
CA LEU A 39 8.15 27.28 12.13
C LEU A 39 7.44 28.18 11.12
N ALA A 40 8.19 29.05 10.43
CA ALA A 40 7.65 29.88 9.35
C ALA A 40 7.09 29.03 8.20
N LYS A 41 7.82 28.00 7.76
CA LYS A 41 7.36 27.06 6.71
C LYS A 41 6.12 26.28 7.15
N VAL A 42 6.08 25.84 8.40
CA VAL A 42 4.95 25.11 8.99
C VAL A 42 3.70 25.99 9.05
N LYS A 43 3.83 27.27 9.42
CA LYS A 43 2.72 28.23 9.39
C LYS A 43 2.21 28.50 7.98
N ILE A 44 3.10 28.76 7.02
CA ILE A 44 2.71 28.96 5.60
C ILE A 44 1.95 27.73 5.06
N LEU A 45 2.38 26.53 5.44
CA LEU A 45 1.70 25.29 5.06
C LEU A 45 0.32 25.18 5.72
N GLY A 46 0.21 25.53 7.00
CA GLY A 46 -1.05 25.60 7.73
C GLY A 46 -2.05 26.55 7.08
N ASP A 47 -1.62 27.78 6.76
CA ASP A 47 -2.46 28.80 6.13
C ASP A 47 -2.97 28.37 4.74
N ARG A 48 -2.15 27.65 3.96
CA ARG A 48 -2.58 27.07 2.69
C ARG A 48 -3.64 26.00 2.89
N ILE A 49 -3.44 25.10 3.85
CA ILE A 49 -4.40 24.03 4.17
C ILE A 49 -5.73 24.63 4.66
N GLN A 50 -5.68 25.70 5.46
CA GLN A 50 -6.87 26.41 5.94
C GLN A 50 -7.65 27.03 4.78
N LYS A 51 -6.98 27.77 3.88
CA LYS A 51 -7.60 28.36 2.68
C LYS A 51 -8.22 27.30 1.77
N GLU A 52 -7.58 26.15 1.64
CA GLU A 52 -8.11 25.04 0.84
C GLU A 52 -9.34 24.41 1.52
N LYS A 53 -9.36 24.35 2.85
CA LYS A 53 -10.50 23.84 3.64
C LYS A 53 -11.71 24.78 3.63
N GLU A 54 -11.48 26.10 3.57
CA GLU A 54 -12.54 27.11 3.45
C GLU A 54 -13.15 27.15 2.04
N THR A 55 -12.35 26.87 1.00
CA THR A 55 -12.81 26.87 -0.39
C THR A 55 -13.47 25.56 -0.81
N VAL A 56 -13.12 24.44 -0.16
CA VAL A 56 -13.64 23.11 -0.47
C VAL A 56 -14.43 22.58 0.73
N SER A 57 -15.76 22.63 0.63
CA SER A 57 -16.62 21.77 1.46
C SER A 57 -16.23 20.32 1.16
N ASN A 58 -15.60 19.62 2.10
CA ASN A 58 -15.17 18.24 1.90
C ASN A 58 -16.35 17.32 2.20
N SER A 59 -17.27 17.16 1.25
CA SER A 59 -18.32 16.16 1.35
C SER A 59 -17.83 14.82 0.80
N PRO A 60 -18.20 13.66 1.39
CA PRO A 60 -17.95 12.35 0.79
C PRO A 60 -18.50 12.25 -0.65
N MET A 61 -19.54 13.02 -0.98
CA MET A 61 -20.08 13.10 -2.34
C MET A 61 -19.15 13.79 -3.35
N ASP A 62 -18.21 14.64 -2.91
CA ASP A 62 -17.31 15.35 -3.82
C ASP A 62 -16.26 14.44 -4.46
N LEU A 63 -16.00 13.27 -3.86
CA LEU A 63 -15.22 12.18 -4.46
C LEU A 63 -15.86 11.68 -5.77
N ILE A 64 -17.19 11.62 -5.82
CA ILE A 64 -17.95 11.18 -6.99
C ILE A 64 -18.14 12.35 -7.97
N ARG A 65 -18.27 13.58 -7.45
CA ARG A 65 -18.51 14.81 -8.21
C ARG A 65 -17.32 15.23 -9.07
N HIS A 66 -16.09 15.09 -8.56
CA HIS A 66 -14.90 15.45 -9.33
C HIS A 66 -14.43 14.28 -10.21
N PRO A 67 -14.41 14.42 -11.55
CA PRO A 67 -14.08 13.33 -12.47
C PRO A 67 -12.64 12.82 -12.30
N TYR A 68 -11.72 13.68 -11.88
CA TYR A 68 -10.34 13.30 -11.59
C TYR A 68 -10.22 12.43 -10.33
N LEU A 69 -10.91 12.81 -9.23
CA LEU A 69 -10.93 12.04 -7.99
C LEU A 69 -11.67 10.71 -8.19
N ARG A 70 -12.78 10.73 -8.94
CA ARG A 70 -13.54 9.52 -9.30
C ARG A 70 -12.70 8.51 -10.05
N LYS A 71 -11.91 8.94 -11.06
CA LYS A 71 -11.01 8.04 -11.79
C LYS A 71 -10.00 7.38 -10.87
N LYS A 72 -9.37 8.16 -9.98
CA LYS A 72 -8.41 7.61 -9.02
C LYS A 72 -9.06 6.64 -8.03
N PHE A 73 -10.22 7.00 -7.50
CA PHE A 73 -10.98 6.14 -6.60
C PHE A 73 -11.32 4.80 -7.28
N LEU A 74 -11.89 4.84 -8.48
CA LEU A 74 -12.24 3.63 -9.24
C LEU A 74 -11.02 2.75 -9.53
N ILE A 75 -9.88 3.34 -9.92
CA ILE A 75 -8.65 2.59 -10.17
C ILE A 75 -8.16 1.90 -8.89
N VAL A 76 -8.11 2.62 -7.77
CA VAL A 76 -7.66 2.05 -6.49
C VAL A 76 -8.60 0.95 -6.03
N THR A 77 -9.92 1.18 -6.08
CA THR A 77 -10.93 0.17 -5.72
C THR A 77 -10.83 -1.05 -6.62
N TYR A 78 -10.64 -0.87 -7.93
CA TYR A 78 -10.46 -1.98 -8.87
C TYR A 78 -9.20 -2.80 -8.54
N CYS A 79 -8.06 -2.14 -8.31
CA CYS A 79 -6.83 -2.82 -7.91
C CYS A 79 -7.01 -3.58 -6.59
N TRP A 80 -7.75 -3.01 -5.64
CA TRP A 80 -7.98 -3.65 -4.35
C TRP A 80 -8.88 -4.89 -4.49
N VAL A 81 -9.99 -4.78 -5.21
CA VAL A 81 -10.88 -5.93 -5.50
C VAL A 81 -10.16 -7.02 -6.28
N ALA A 82 -9.34 -6.65 -7.28
CA ALA A 82 -8.56 -7.61 -8.04
C ALA A 82 -7.53 -8.35 -7.16
N ASN A 83 -6.87 -7.63 -6.25
CA ASN A 83 -5.94 -8.22 -5.30
C ASN A 83 -6.65 -9.19 -4.33
N ASP A 84 -7.76 -8.76 -3.74
CA ASP A 84 -8.54 -9.58 -2.82
C ASP A 84 -9.10 -10.81 -3.51
N LEU A 85 -9.61 -10.67 -4.75
CA LEU A 85 -10.11 -11.80 -5.52
C LEU A 85 -9.00 -12.81 -5.85
N ALA A 86 -7.80 -12.33 -6.19
CA ALA A 86 -6.66 -13.21 -6.44
C ALA A 86 -6.26 -13.96 -5.16
N TYR A 87 -6.11 -13.24 -4.04
CA TYR A 87 -5.70 -13.80 -2.76
C TYR A 87 -6.72 -14.82 -2.22
N TYR A 88 -7.99 -14.42 -2.09
CA TYR A 88 -9.03 -15.34 -1.62
C TYR A 88 -9.30 -16.45 -2.63
N GLY A 89 -9.23 -16.18 -3.93
CA GLY A 89 -9.34 -17.19 -4.97
C GLY A 89 -8.26 -18.27 -4.83
N LEU A 90 -7.03 -17.87 -4.50
CA LEU A 90 -5.93 -18.79 -4.20
C LEU A 90 -6.24 -19.61 -2.95
N GLN A 91 -6.64 -18.95 -1.86
CA GLN A 91 -6.90 -19.59 -0.58
C GLN A 91 -8.05 -20.59 -0.61
N TYR A 92 -9.13 -20.28 -1.33
CA TYR A 92 -10.26 -21.19 -1.49
C TYR A 92 -9.92 -22.41 -2.37
N ASN A 93 -8.89 -22.33 -3.21
CA ASN A 93 -8.43 -23.47 -4.03
C ASN A 93 -7.42 -24.37 -3.31
N LEU A 94 -6.90 -23.96 -2.14
CA LEU A 94 -5.98 -24.79 -1.34
C LEU A 94 -6.50 -26.18 -0.97
N PRO A 95 -7.80 -26.36 -0.62
CA PRO A 95 -8.35 -27.68 -0.32
C PRO A 95 -8.51 -28.57 -1.56
N ASN A 96 -8.56 -27.98 -2.76
CA ASN A 96 -8.66 -28.70 -4.03
C ASN A 96 -7.27 -29.14 -4.55
N LEU A 97 -6.19 -28.67 -3.93
CA LEU A 97 -4.84 -29.12 -4.22
C LEU A 97 -4.61 -30.49 -3.58
N ASP A 98 -4.20 -31.46 -4.41
CA ASP A 98 -3.99 -32.85 -3.98
C ASP A 98 -2.83 -32.93 -2.97
N GLY A 99 -3.12 -33.30 -1.72
CA GLY A 99 -2.14 -33.30 -0.62
C GLY A 99 -2.76 -33.05 0.77
N ASN A 100 -1.92 -32.99 1.82
CA ASN A 100 -2.38 -32.60 3.15
C ASN A 100 -2.56 -31.06 3.22
N PRO A 101 -3.78 -30.53 3.38
CA PRO A 101 -4.04 -29.09 3.31
C PRO A 101 -3.29 -28.29 4.39
N PHE A 102 -3.04 -28.88 5.56
CA PHE A 102 -2.27 -28.24 6.63
C PHE A 102 -0.80 -28.04 6.24
N PHE A 103 -0.22 -28.98 5.49
CA PHE A 103 1.16 -28.89 5.03
C PHE A 103 1.30 -27.84 3.93
N THR A 104 0.39 -27.82 2.96
CA THR A 104 0.38 -26.81 1.89
C THR A 104 0.21 -25.40 2.45
N PHE A 105 -0.70 -25.20 3.42
CA PHE A 105 -0.88 -23.92 4.09
C PHE A 105 0.38 -23.49 4.85
N PHE A 106 1.03 -24.41 5.57
CA PHE A 106 2.27 -24.11 6.29
C PHE A 106 3.40 -23.64 5.36
N VAL A 107 3.58 -24.29 4.20
CA VAL A 107 4.58 -23.90 3.20
C VAL A 107 4.27 -22.52 2.63
N LEU A 108 3.00 -22.23 2.33
CA LEU A 108 2.59 -20.92 1.83
C LEU A 108 2.84 -19.82 2.84
N SER A 109 2.47 -20.02 4.11
CA SER A 109 2.75 -19.04 5.17
C SER A 109 4.25 -18.77 5.34
N ILE A 110 5.11 -19.77 5.15
CA ILE A 110 6.57 -19.56 5.19
C ILE A 110 7.04 -18.69 4.01
N VAL A 111 6.44 -18.88 2.83
CA VAL A 111 6.80 -18.15 1.60
C VAL A 111 6.25 -16.72 1.59
N GLU A 112 5.12 -16.46 2.26
CA GLU A 112 4.58 -15.11 2.41
C GLU A 112 5.56 -14.16 3.10
N PHE A 113 6.30 -14.63 4.11
CA PHE A 113 7.28 -13.78 4.83
C PHE A 113 8.35 -13.17 3.92
N PRO A 114 9.14 -13.95 3.14
CA PRO A 114 10.10 -13.39 2.19
C PRO A 114 9.43 -12.62 1.04
N GLY A 115 8.20 -12.98 0.64
CA GLY A 115 7.42 -12.21 -0.33
C GLY A 115 7.17 -10.77 0.15
N LEU A 116 6.76 -10.60 1.41
CA LEU A 116 6.54 -9.28 2.02
C LEU A 116 7.82 -8.42 2.07
N PHE A 117 8.97 -9.03 2.40
CA PHE A 117 10.26 -8.32 2.36
C PHE A 117 10.65 -7.92 0.93
N SER A 118 10.41 -8.80 -0.03
CA SER A 118 10.65 -8.52 -1.46
C SER A 118 9.79 -7.37 -1.96
N ILE A 119 8.50 -7.36 -1.63
CA ILE A 119 7.57 -6.26 -1.96
C ILE A 119 8.06 -4.95 -1.36
N TRP A 120 8.46 -4.94 -0.08
CA TRP A 120 8.99 -3.73 0.57
C TRP A 120 10.22 -3.19 -0.16
N TYR A 121 11.18 -4.06 -0.48
CA TYR A 121 12.40 -3.70 -1.20
C TYR A 121 12.12 -3.18 -2.63
N LEU A 122 11.24 -3.86 -3.36
CA LEU A 122 10.82 -3.48 -4.72
C LEU A 122 10.09 -2.13 -4.74
N MET A 123 9.25 -1.86 -3.73
CA MET A 123 8.56 -0.57 -3.58
C MET A 123 9.54 0.58 -3.39
N GLU A 124 10.62 0.38 -2.65
CA GLU A 124 11.65 1.40 -2.41
C GLU A 124 12.53 1.64 -3.65
N LYS A 125 12.85 0.59 -4.42
CA LYS A 125 13.70 0.68 -5.62
C LYS A 125 12.99 1.15 -6.89
N TRP A 126 11.84 0.58 -7.22
CA TRP A 126 11.11 0.85 -8.48
C TRP A 126 9.93 1.82 -8.33
N GLY A 127 9.58 2.16 -7.10
CA GLY A 127 8.48 3.06 -6.78
C GLY A 127 7.12 2.35 -6.77
N ARG A 128 6.14 3.01 -6.12
CA ARG A 128 4.84 2.40 -5.76
C ARG A 128 3.92 2.07 -6.93
N ARG A 129 4.06 2.73 -8.07
CA ARG A 129 3.17 2.51 -9.23
C ARG A 129 3.58 1.29 -10.05
N TRP A 130 4.87 1.14 -10.30
CA TRP A 130 5.40 0.04 -11.10
C TRP A 130 5.35 -1.27 -10.33
N SER A 131 5.71 -1.26 -9.04
CA SER A 131 5.55 -2.43 -8.16
C SER A 131 4.13 -2.97 -8.19
N SER A 132 3.11 -2.16 -7.87
CA SER A 132 1.71 -2.63 -7.90
C SER A 132 1.27 -3.14 -9.28
N ALA A 133 1.65 -2.47 -10.37
CA ALA A 133 1.30 -2.91 -11.72
C ALA A 133 1.97 -4.24 -12.10
N SER A 134 3.24 -4.42 -11.73
CA SER A 134 3.98 -5.66 -11.98
C SER A 134 3.41 -6.83 -11.19
N PHE A 135 3.07 -6.64 -9.90
CA PHE A 135 2.45 -7.70 -9.09
C PHE A 135 1.06 -8.10 -9.61
N LEU A 136 0.21 -7.12 -9.94
CA LEU A 136 -1.10 -7.42 -10.57
C LEU A 136 -0.95 -8.12 -11.91
N GLY A 137 0.05 -7.73 -12.72
CA GLY A 137 0.34 -8.38 -14.00
C GLY A 137 0.83 -9.81 -13.84
N LEU A 138 1.74 -10.06 -12.90
CA LEU A 138 2.24 -11.39 -12.57
C LEU A 138 1.13 -12.29 -12.03
N ALA A 139 0.31 -11.81 -11.09
CA ALA A 139 -0.83 -12.53 -10.56
C ALA A 139 -1.84 -12.91 -11.66
N GLY A 140 -2.18 -11.96 -12.55
CA GLY A 140 -3.08 -12.23 -13.67
C GLY A 140 -2.51 -13.28 -14.64
N LEU A 141 -1.21 -13.21 -14.95
CA LEU A 141 -0.54 -14.18 -15.81
C LEU A 141 -0.50 -15.57 -15.16
N ALA A 142 -0.25 -15.66 -13.86
CA ALA A 142 -0.27 -16.90 -13.11
C ALA A 142 -1.65 -17.56 -13.12
N CYS A 143 -2.73 -16.79 -12.91
CA CYS A 143 -4.10 -17.31 -12.99
C CYS A 143 -4.43 -17.88 -14.38
N LEU A 144 -3.98 -17.22 -15.45
CA LEU A 144 -4.16 -17.73 -16.82
C LEU A 144 -3.38 -19.02 -17.07
N VAL A 145 -2.15 -19.12 -16.55
CA VAL A 145 -1.34 -20.34 -16.66
C VAL A 145 -2.01 -21.50 -15.93
N VAL A 146 -2.53 -21.28 -14.73
CA VAL A 146 -3.28 -22.30 -13.97
C VAL A 146 -4.52 -22.76 -14.74
N ALA A 147 -5.27 -21.84 -15.36
CA ALA A 147 -6.48 -22.18 -16.13
C ALA A 147 -6.20 -23.00 -17.40
N VAL A 148 -4.99 -22.92 -17.96
CA VAL A 148 -4.58 -23.64 -19.19
C VAL A 148 -3.98 -25.01 -18.87
N ILE A 149 -3.55 -25.28 -17.64
CA ILE A 149 -2.98 -26.58 -17.25
C ILE A 149 -4.11 -27.58 -16.99
N PRO A 150 -4.19 -28.70 -17.75
CA PRO A 150 -5.19 -29.74 -17.51
C PRO A 150 -4.91 -30.53 -16.22
N ASP A 151 -5.97 -31.08 -15.62
CA ASP A 151 -6.13 -31.69 -14.27
C ASP A 151 -5.17 -32.84 -13.88
N GLY A 152 -4.04 -33.05 -14.56
CA GLY A 152 -3.13 -34.18 -14.34
C GLY A 152 -1.73 -33.84 -13.80
N LYS A 153 -1.42 -32.56 -13.49
CA LYS A 153 -0.08 -32.14 -13.02
C LYS A 153 -0.14 -31.19 -11.82
N HIS A 154 -0.70 -31.66 -10.72
CA HIS A 154 -0.90 -30.91 -9.46
C HIS A 154 0.38 -30.28 -8.88
N TYR A 155 1.56 -30.88 -9.10
CA TYR A 155 2.85 -30.36 -8.62
C TYR A 155 3.29 -29.06 -9.32
N ILE A 156 2.97 -28.92 -10.61
CA ILE A 156 3.32 -27.73 -11.40
C ILE A 156 2.40 -26.57 -11.00
N ALA A 157 1.12 -26.84 -10.77
CA ALA A 157 0.18 -25.86 -10.23
C ALA A 157 0.65 -25.37 -8.84
N THR A 158 1.06 -26.28 -7.95
CA THR A 158 1.57 -25.92 -6.61
C THR A 158 2.85 -25.07 -6.68
N PHE A 159 3.77 -25.38 -7.61
CA PHE A 159 4.99 -24.60 -7.81
C PHE A 159 4.70 -23.18 -8.34
N PHE A 160 3.78 -23.04 -9.30
CA PHE A 160 3.36 -21.73 -9.80
C PHE A 160 2.57 -20.94 -8.76
N TYR A 161 1.75 -21.61 -7.94
CA TYR A 161 1.08 -20.99 -6.79
C TYR A 161 2.09 -20.37 -5.82
N ILE A 162 3.11 -21.14 -5.44
CA ILE A 162 4.19 -20.68 -4.55
C ILE A 162 5.00 -19.53 -5.18
N PHE A 163 5.25 -19.58 -6.49
CA PHE A 163 5.97 -18.53 -7.20
C PHE A 163 5.17 -17.23 -7.37
N THR A 164 3.84 -17.31 -7.35
CA THR A 164 2.94 -16.14 -7.48
C THR A 164 2.85 -15.34 -6.19
N GLU A 165 3.09 -15.98 -5.04
CA GLU A 165 3.10 -15.34 -3.72
C GLU A 165 4.47 -14.75 -3.31
N LEU A 166 5.52 -14.97 -4.12
CA LEU A 166 6.88 -14.47 -3.93
C LEU A 166 7.08 -13.09 -4.60
#